data_AF-A0A5J4IZU0-F1
#
_entry.id   AF-A0A5J4IZU0-F1
#
_cell.length_a   1.000
_cell.length_b   1.000
_cell.length_c   1.000
_cell.angle_alpha   90.00
_cell.angle_beta   90.00
_cell.angle_gamma   90.00
#
_symmetry.space_group_name_H-M   'P 1'
#
loop_
_entity.id
_entity.type
_entity.pdbx_description
1 polymer ?
#
loop_
_entity_poly.entity_id
_entity_poly.type
_entity_poly.pdbx_seq_one_letter_code
_entity_poly.pdbx_strand_id
1 'polypeptide(L)'
;MKLIIQLVLWVLIAFLAWQLYSSIIGPVKFNEKRDARYAKVIDNLKDIRSAELAFKEINGKFTGSFDSLIRFIDTAQFARVQRRDTFYADEKKNRAFGLDAKTGGYILEETLIDTLGFTPIKDSLYGGTDRYKRMMKIPVEGVDAEFELKAGVVIKNDDPYSAFEAKVAKDVILGDLDKDLLSQEKMVVSVEGVNGKYIKVGSLETVDTSGNWPKIYDAPKQDK
;
A
#
# COMPACT_ATOMS: atom_id res chain seq x y z
N MET A 1 -8.91 65.02 16.19
CA MET A 1 -9.35 64.29 14.98
C MET A 1 -8.21 63.49 14.33
N LYS A 2 -7.03 64.07 14.04
CA LYS A 2 -5.88 63.33 13.45
C LYS A 2 -5.38 62.15 14.28
N LEU A 3 -5.28 62.29 15.61
CA LEU A 3 -4.79 61.26 16.54
C LEU A 3 -5.70 60.02 16.62
N ILE A 4 -7.02 60.21 16.63
CA ILE A 4 -7.99 59.10 16.72
C ILE A 4 -7.96 58.25 15.44
N ILE A 5 -7.92 58.92 14.28
CA ILE A 5 -7.81 58.24 12.99
C ILE A 5 -6.51 57.46 12.90
N GLN A 6 -5.39 58.03 13.37
CA GLN A 6 -4.10 57.34 13.40
C GLN A 6 -4.12 56.09 14.30
N LEU A 7 -4.77 56.18 15.47
CA LEU A 7 -4.88 55.06 16.41
C LEU A 7 -5.77 53.92 15.87
N VAL A 8 -6.89 54.27 15.24
CA VAL A 8 -7.74 53.30 14.51
C VAL A 8 -6.97 52.64 13.36
N LEU A 9 -6.18 53.43 12.61
CA LEU A 9 -5.36 52.90 11.53
C LEU A 9 -4.31 51.91 12.05
N TRP A 10 -3.69 52.20 13.19
CA TRP A 10 -2.73 51.29 13.83
C TRP A 10 -3.37 49.97 14.28
N VAL A 11 -4.57 50.03 14.86
CA VAL A 11 -5.34 48.81 15.22
C VAL A 11 -5.68 48.01 13.96
N LEU A 12 -6.09 48.69 12.89
CA LEU A 12 -6.38 48.04 11.60
C LEU A 12 -5.13 47.39 11.00
N ILE A 13 -3.97 48.05 11.06
CA ILE A 13 -2.69 47.50 10.59
C ILE A 13 -2.31 46.25 11.40
N ALA A 14 -2.43 46.29 12.73
CA ALA A 14 -2.15 45.14 13.57
C ALA A 14 -3.09 43.95 13.28
N PHE A 15 -4.38 44.24 13.07
CA PHE A 15 -5.38 43.24 12.68
C PHE A 15 -5.05 42.62 11.32
N LEU A 16 -4.75 43.43 10.31
CA LEU A 16 -4.38 42.96 8.97
C LEU A 16 -3.08 42.15 9.00
N ALA A 17 -2.08 42.56 9.79
CA ALA A 17 -0.84 41.81 9.96
C ALA A 17 -1.07 40.43 10.59
N TRP A 18 -1.94 40.34 11.61
CA TRP A 18 -2.33 39.07 12.22
C TRP A 18 -3.09 38.18 11.22
N GLN A 19 -4.00 38.75 10.44
CA GLN A 19 -4.76 38.01 9.44
C GLN A 19 -3.87 37.48 8.31
N LEU A 20 -2.88 38.27 7.86
CA LEU A 20 -1.88 37.82 6.88
C LEU A 20 -1.04 36.66 7.43
N TYR A 21 -0.58 36.78 8.68
CA TYR A 21 0.17 35.71 9.34
C TYR A 21 -0.64 34.42 9.47
N SER A 22 -1.90 34.52 9.91
CA SER A 22 -2.79 33.36 10.04
C SER A 22 -3.08 32.70 8.69
N SER A 23 -3.22 33.49 7.62
CA SER A 23 -3.44 33.01 6.25
C SER A 23 -2.25 32.21 5.72
N ILE A 24 -1.02 32.61 6.05
CA ILE A 24 0.20 31.91 5.60
C ILE A 24 0.46 30.66 6.46
N ILE A 25 0.29 30.75 7.79
CA ILE A 25 0.62 29.65 8.70
C ILE A 25 -0.41 28.52 8.70
N GLY A 26 -1.67 28.82 8.34
CA GLY A 26 -2.77 27.86 8.31
C GLY A 26 -2.51 26.68 7.37
N PRO A 27 -2.24 26.93 6.07
CA PRO A 27 -1.89 25.88 5.11
C PRO A 27 -0.66 25.06 5.51
N VAL A 28 0.34 25.68 6.12
CA VAL A 28 1.57 24.98 6.56
C VAL A 28 1.24 23.96 7.65
N LYS A 29 0.53 24.37 8.70
CA LYS A 29 0.11 23.47 9.79
C LYS A 29 -0.83 22.37 9.30
N PHE A 30 -1.67 22.68 8.31
CA PHE A 30 -2.53 21.68 7.66
C PHE A 30 -1.69 20.62 6.96
N ASN A 31 -0.72 21.03 6.13
CA ASN A 31 0.14 20.10 5.39
C ASN A 31 0.97 19.22 6.33
N GLU A 32 1.53 19.78 7.40
CA GLU A 32 2.29 19.01 8.40
C GLU A 32 1.42 17.93 9.07
N LYS A 33 0.22 18.29 9.54
CA LYS A 33 -0.71 17.33 10.15
C LYS A 33 -1.20 16.29 9.14
N ARG A 34 -1.48 16.72 7.91
CA ARG A 34 -1.89 15.85 6.81
C ARG A 34 -0.83 14.80 6.54
N ASP A 35 0.42 15.22 6.32
CA ASP A 35 1.51 14.32 5.94
C ASP A 35 1.83 13.33 7.08
N ALA A 36 1.80 13.78 8.33
CA ALA A 36 1.97 12.91 9.49
C ALA A 36 0.87 11.84 9.61
N ARG A 37 -0.40 12.20 9.33
CA ARG A 37 -1.52 11.25 9.35
C ARG A 37 -1.52 10.32 8.13
N TYR A 38 -1.23 10.86 6.95
CA TYR A 38 -1.12 10.09 5.73
C TYR A 38 -0.02 9.04 5.84
N ALA A 39 1.14 9.37 6.40
CA ALA A 39 2.21 8.39 6.62
C ALA A 39 1.72 7.18 7.45
N LYS A 40 1.00 7.41 8.56
CA LYS A 40 0.44 6.32 9.39
C LYS A 40 -0.60 5.49 8.64
N VAL A 41 -1.51 6.14 7.91
CA VAL A 41 -2.57 5.49 7.15
C VAL A 41 -1.98 4.66 6.00
N ILE A 42 -1.01 5.22 5.27
CA ILE A 42 -0.34 4.54 4.16
C ILE A 42 0.45 3.34 4.64
N ASP A 43 1.14 3.43 5.78
CA ASP A 43 1.84 2.28 6.37
C ASP A 43 0.87 1.12 6.68
N ASN A 44 -0.32 1.41 7.24
CA ASN A 44 -1.35 0.39 7.42
C ASN A 44 -1.88 -0.17 6.08
N LEU A 45 -2.08 0.68 5.07
CA LEU A 45 -2.50 0.24 3.74
C LEU A 45 -1.45 -0.66 3.05
N LYS A 46 -0.15 -0.41 3.27
CA LYS A 46 0.93 -1.29 2.80
C LYS A 46 0.93 -2.63 3.52
N ASP A 47 0.68 -2.64 4.83
CA ASP A 47 0.52 -3.88 5.59
C ASP A 47 -0.66 -4.70 5.05
N ILE A 48 -1.81 -4.06 4.76
CA ILE A 48 -2.96 -4.70 4.12
C ILE A 48 -2.59 -5.24 2.74
N ARG A 49 -1.91 -4.45 1.91
CA ARG A 49 -1.45 -4.87 0.58
C ARG A 49 -0.57 -6.11 0.66
N SER A 50 0.39 -6.14 1.57
CA SER A 50 1.33 -7.24 1.72
C SER A 50 0.61 -8.52 2.16
N ALA A 51 -0.37 -8.40 3.06
CA ALA A 51 -1.20 -9.51 3.48
C ALA A 51 -2.09 -10.03 2.33
N GLU A 52 -2.72 -9.15 1.56
CA GLU A 52 -3.55 -9.54 0.40
C GLU A 52 -2.73 -10.22 -0.69
N LEU A 53 -1.51 -9.75 -0.95
CA LEU A 53 -0.58 -10.41 -1.88
C LEU A 53 -0.20 -11.81 -1.42
N ALA A 54 0.13 -11.98 -0.14
CA ALA A 54 0.41 -13.29 0.44
C ALA A 54 -0.82 -14.22 0.40
N PHE A 55 -2.01 -13.67 0.67
CA PHE A 55 -3.27 -14.41 0.59
C PHE A 55 -3.54 -14.90 -0.83
N LYS A 56 -3.29 -14.07 -1.85
CA LYS A 56 -3.37 -14.47 -3.25
C LYS A 56 -2.32 -15.51 -3.63
N GLU A 57 -1.10 -15.42 -3.12
CA GLU A 57 -0.03 -16.38 -3.44
C GLU A 57 -0.39 -17.80 -3.00
N ILE A 58 -1.04 -17.94 -1.83
CA ILE A 58 -1.39 -19.25 -1.27
C ILE A 58 -2.79 -19.72 -1.71
N ASN A 59 -3.78 -18.82 -1.74
CA ASN A 59 -5.18 -19.20 -2.01
C ASN A 59 -5.62 -18.93 -3.46
N GLY A 60 -4.78 -18.28 -4.28
CA GLY A 60 -5.05 -17.95 -5.69
C GLY A 60 -6.02 -16.77 -5.92
N LYS A 61 -6.62 -16.21 -4.86
CA LYS A 61 -7.59 -15.09 -4.92
C LYS A 61 -7.35 -14.12 -3.77
N PHE A 62 -7.92 -12.91 -3.85
CA PHE A 62 -7.92 -11.93 -2.75
C PHE A 62 -9.12 -12.12 -1.80
N THR A 63 -9.08 -11.50 -0.61
CA THR A 63 -10.18 -11.54 0.36
C THR A 63 -10.82 -10.18 0.58
N GLY A 64 -12.15 -10.16 0.74
CA GLY A 64 -12.92 -8.96 1.07
C GLY A 64 -13.21 -8.81 2.56
N SER A 65 -12.66 -9.70 3.39
CA SER A 65 -12.94 -9.78 4.83
C SER A 65 -11.65 -9.70 5.63
N PHE A 66 -11.57 -8.71 6.53
CA PHE A 66 -10.45 -8.56 7.46
C PHE A 66 -10.30 -9.75 8.40
N ASP A 67 -11.41 -10.33 8.89
CA ASP A 67 -11.34 -11.51 9.75
C ASP A 67 -10.66 -12.69 9.06
N SER A 68 -10.98 -12.88 7.77
CA SER A 68 -10.36 -13.94 6.96
C SER A 68 -8.88 -13.67 6.75
N LEU A 69 -8.50 -12.41 6.53
CA LEU A 69 -7.12 -11.98 6.37
C LEU A 69 -6.31 -12.18 7.66
N ILE A 70 -6.85 -11.79 8.82
CA ILE A 70 -6.23 -11.96 10.14
C ILE A 70 -6.02 -13.44 10.44
N ARG A 71 -7.07 -14.26 10.27
CA ARG A 71 -6.98 -15.72 10.48
C ARG A 71 -5.94 -16.36 9.57
N PHE A 72 -5.86 -15.90 8.32
CA PHE A 72 -4.85 -16.38 7.38
C PHE A 72 -3.43 -16.05 7.86
N ILE A 73 -3.17 -14.81 8.30
CA ILE A 73 -1.86 -14.41 8.81
C ILE A 73 -1.45 -15.25 10.04
N ASP A 74 -2.41 -15.58 10.91
CA ASP A 74 -2.18 -16.39 12.11
C ASP A 74 -1.87 -17.87 11.80
N THR A 75 -2.48 -18.42 10.75
CA THR A 75 -2.44 -19.87 10.46
C THR A 75 -1.48 -20.26 9.36
N ALA A 76 -1.25 -19.39 8.38
CA ALA A 76 -0.55 -19.74 7.16
C ALA A 76 0.98 -19.57 7.28
N GLN A 77 1.67 -20.33 6.44
CA GLN A 77 3.13 -20.38 6.37
C GLN A 77 3.56 -20.34 4.91
N PHE A 78 4.63 -19.61 4.61
CA PHE A 78 5.29 -19.64 3.31
C PHE A 78 6.13 -20.90 3.19
N ALA A 79 5.93 -21.64 2.11
CA ALA A 79 6.85 -22.70 1.71
C ALA A 79 8.09 -22.07 1.09
N ARG A 80 9.26 -22.24 1.72
CA ARG A 80 10.53 -21.82 1.12
C ARG A 80 10.91 -22.85 0.07
N VAL A 81 10.71 -22.49 -1.20
CA VAL A 81 11.06 -23.34 -2.33
C VAL A 81 12.40 -22.92 -2.96
N GLN A 82 13.18 -23.91 -3.38
CA GLN A 82 14.37 -23.71 -4.19
C GLN A 82 14.11 -24.30 -5.58
N ARG A 83 14.26 -23.47 -6.60
CA ARG A 83 14.26 -23.92 -7.99
C ARG A 83 15.69 -24.19 -8.41
N ARG A 84 15.99 -25.40 -8.88
CA ARG A 84 17.29 -25.76 -9.46
C ARG A 84 17.07 -26.40 -10.83
N ASP A 85 17.74 -25.84 -11.83
CA ASP A 85 17.78 -26.44 -13.17
C ASP A 85 18.82 -27.55 -13.20
N THR A 86 18.38 -28.72 -13.64
CA THR A 86 19.23 -29.91 -13.75
C THR A 86 19.29 -30.36 -15.20
N PHE A 87 20.50 -30.77 -15.61
CA PHE A 87 20.79 -31.20 -16.97
C PHE A 87 21.25 -32.65 -16.93
N TYR A 88 20.57 -33.53 -17.66
CA TYR A 88 20.97 -34.93 -17.80
C TYR A 88 20.90 -35.41 -19.25
N ALA A 89 21.66 -36.45 -19.56
CA ALA A 89 21.72 -36.99 -20.92
C ALA A 89 20.38 -37.60 -21.35
N ASP A 90 19.88 -37.27 -22.54
CA ASP A 90 18.75 -37.99 -23.14
C ASP A 90 19.23 -39.34 -23.68
N GLU A 91 19.31 -40.35 -22.82
CA GLU A 91 19.84 -41.66 -23.22
C GLU A 91 19.05 -42.31 -24.36
N LYS A 92 17.74 -42.05 -24.47
CA LYS A 92 16.88 -42.63 -25.50
C LYS A 92 17.17 -42.02 -26.87
N LYS A 93 17.21 -40.68 -26.98
CA LYS A 93 17.58 -40.02 -28.24
C LYS A 93 19.03 -40.27 -28.60
N ASN A 94 19.94 -40.17 -27.64
CA ASN A 94 21.36 -40.36 -27.89
C ASN A 94 21.66 -41.76 -28.42
N ARG A 95 21.01 -42.80 -27.86
CA ARG A 95 21.11 -44.17 -28.39
C ARG A 95 20.48 -44.32 -29.78
N ALA A 96 19.35 -43.67 -30.04
CA ALA A 96 18.67 -43.74 -31.34
C ALA A 96 19.47 -43.09 -32.49
N PHE A 97 20.21 -42.01 -32.20
CA PHE A 97 21.01 -41.27 -33.19
C PHE A 97 22.51 -41.62 -33.16
N GLY A 98 22.95 -42.55 -32.30
CA GLY A 98 24.36 -42.92 -32.17
C GLY A 98 25.25 -41.79 -31.63
N LEU A 99 24.67 -40.87 -30.85
CA LEU A 99 25.35 -39.70 -30.29
C LEU A 99 25.73 -39.95 -28.83
N ASP A 100 26.82 -39.34 -28.38
CA ASP A 100 27.22 -39.31 -26.97
C ASP A 100 26.90 -37.94 -26.38
N ALA A 101 26.17 -37.92 -25.26
CA ALA A 101 25.85 -36.71 -24.52
C ALA A 101 27.09 -35.90 -24.12
N LYS A 102 28.25 -36.56 -23.91
CA LYS A 102 29.51 -35.89 -23.54
C LYS A 102 30.20 -35.19 -24.71
N THR A 103 29.83 -35.52 -25.95
CA THR A 103 30.52 -35.09 -27.17
C THR A 103 29.63 -34.25 -28.09
N GLY A 104 28.48 -33.77 -27.58
CA GLY A 104 27.52 -32.95 -28.31
C GLY A 104 26.15 -33.59 -28.57
N GLY A 105 25.82 -34.67 -27.84
CA GLY A 105 24.49 -35.28 -27.87
C GLY A 105 23.41 -34.46 -27.16
N TYR A 106 22.17 -34.96 -27.20
CA TYR A 106 21.00 -34.33 -26.61
C TYR A 106 21.03 -34.38 -25.08
N ILE A 107 20.66 -33.26 -24.46
CA ILE A 107 20.55 -33.07 -23.01
C ILE A 107 19.09 -32.73 -22.71
N LEU A 108 18.53 -33.32 -21.66
CA LEU A 108 17.24 -32.95 -21.09
C LEU A 108 17.48 -31.94 -19.98
N GLU A 109 16.71 -30.86 -20.05
CA GLU A 109 16.63 -29.84 -19.00
C GLU A 109 15.38 -30.11 -18.17
N GLU A 110 15.57 -30.28 -16.87
CA GLU A 110 14.47 -30.47 -15.93
C GLU A 110 14.66 -29.52 -14.75
N THR A 111 13.62 -28.73 -14.51
CA THR A 111 13.54 -27.82 -13.37
C THR A 111 12.98 -28.55 -12.17
N LEU A 112 13.81 -28.80 -11.17
CA LEU A 112 13.39 -29.37 -9.90
C LEU A 112 13.00 -28.26 -8.93
N ILE A 113 11.90 -28.46 -8.21
CA ILE A 113 11.41 -27.55 -7.17
C ILE A 113 11.42 -28.30 -5.84
N ASP A 114 12.41 -28.01 -5.01
CA ASP A 114 12.55 -28.60 -3.68
C ASP A 114 12.00 -27.64 -2.61
N THR A 115 11.24 -28.18 -1.64
CA THR A 115 10.75 -27.38 -0.50
C THR A 115 11.71 -27.51 0.68
N LEU A 116 12.40 -26.43 1.02
CA LEU A 116 13.43 -26.39 2.07
C LEU A 116 12.85 -26.23 3.49
N GLY A 117 11.60 -25.79 3.63
CA GLY A 117 10.93 -25.62 4.91
C GLY A 117 9.77 -24.63 4.85
N PHE A 118 9.22 -24.30 6.03
CA PHE A 118 8.08 -23.40 6.18
C PHE A 118 8.41 -22.23 7.11
N THR A 119 8.07 -21.00 6.69
CA THR A 119 8.21 -19.78 7.51
C THR A 119 6.83 -19.19 7.78
N PRO A 120 6.44 -18.94 9.04
CA PRO A 120 5.16 -18.30 9.34
C PRO A 120 5.01 -16.92 8.68
N ILE A 121 3.84 -16.64 8.11
CA ILE A 121 3.58 -15.36 7.42
C ILE A 121 3.69 -14.18 8.39
N LYS A 122 3.18 -14.34 9.61
CA LYS A 122 3.30 -13.35 10.68
C LYS A 122 4.75 -12.90 10.93
N ASP A 123 5.70 -13.83 10.86
CA ASP A 123 7.10 -13.54 11.16
C ASP A 123 7.76 -12.87 9.95
N SER A 124 7.40 -13.31 8.74
CA SER A 124 7.93 -12.76 7.49
C SER A 124 7.44 -11.35 7.18
N LEU A 125 6.16 -11.06 7.38
CA LEU A 125 5.56 -9.77 7.02
C LEU A 125 5.55 -8.77 8.17
N TYR A 126 5.37 -9.25 9.40
CA TYR A 126 5.17 -8.41 10.57
C TYR A 126 6.30 -8.49 11.59
N GLY A 127 7.37 -9.24 11.31
CA GLY A 127 8.51 -9.38 12.23
C GLY A 127 8.09 -9.93 13.60
N GLY A 128 7.03 -10.76 13.64
CA GLY A 128 6.47 -11.30 14.87
C GLY A 128 5.61 -10.31 15.68
N THR A 129 5.28 -9.14 15.14
CA THR A 129 4.41 -8.15 15.82
C THR A 129 2.93 -8.37 15.53
N ASP A 130 2.08 -8.11 16.52
CA ASP A 130 0.61 -8.22 16.42
C ASP A 130 -0.07 -7.01 15.74
N ARG A 131 0.67 -6.23 14.93
CA ARG A 131 0.12 -5.03 14.29
C ARG A 131 -0.97 -5.33 13.26
N TYR A 132 -0.90 -6.49 12.60
CA TYR A 132 -1.93 -6.95 11.66
C TYR A 132 -3.32 -7.07 12.31
N LYS A 133 -3.43 -7.40 13.59
CA LYS A 133 -4.74 -7.47 14.29
C LYS A 133 -5.46 -6.12 14.33
N ARG A 134 -4.73 -5.02 14.22
CA ARG A 134 -5.25 -3.65 14.26
C ARG A 134 -5.28 -2.98 12.89
N MET A 135 -4.93 -3.70 11.81
CA MET A 135 -4.85 -3.13 10.46
C MET A 135 -6.21 -2.68 9.92
N MET A 136 -7.30 -3.25 10.42
CA MET A 136 -8.67 -2.86 10.08
C MET A 136 -9.01 -1.43 10.52
N LYS A 137 -8.39 -0.97 11.62
CA LYS A 137 -8.66 0.35 12.20
C LYS A 137 -7.73 1.41 11.63
N ILE A 138 -8.27 2.62 11.47
CA ILE A 138 -7.51 3.78 11.01
C ILE A 138 -6.60 4.26 12.16
N PRO A 139 -5.26 4.37 11.96
CA PRO A 139 -4.30 4.70 13.01
C PRO A 139 -4.22 6.23 13.24
N VAL A 140 -5.36 6.88 13.43
CA VAL A 140 -5.48 8.32 13.65
C VAL A 140 -6.19 8.57 14.98
N GLU A 141 -5.60 9.39 15.84
CA GLU A 141 -6.17 9.73 17.13
C GLU A 141 -7.51 10.45 16.97
N GLY A 142 -8.55 9.99 17.68
CA GLY A 142 -9.89 10.57 17.63
C GLY A 142 -10.77 10.07 16.47
N VAL A 143 -10.29 9.15 15.64
CA VAL A 143 -11.03 8.56 14.53
C VAL A 143 -11.29 7.08 14.81
N ASP A 144 -12.54 6.72 15.11
CA ASP A 144 -12.98 5.32 15.22
C ASP A 144 -13.68 4.91 13.93
N ALA A 145 -12.86 4.70 12.89
CA ALA A 145 -13.33 4.24 11.60
C ALA A 145 -12.37 3.18 11.03
N GLU A 146 -12.91 2.38 10.12
CA GLU A 146 -12.26 1.22 9.55
C GLU A 146 -12.01 1.41 8.05
N PHE A 147 -11.04 0.69 7.51
CA PHE A 147 -10.81 0.67 6.07
C PHE A 147 -11.93 -0.09 5.36
N GLU A 148 -12.35 0.40 4.19
CA GLU A 148 -13.25 -0.35 3.32
C GLU A 148 -12.42 -1.32 2.47
N LEU A 149 -12.56 -2.63 2.70
CA LEU A 149 -11.92 -3.68 1.90
C LEU A 149 -12.94 -4.36 1.01
N LYS A 150 -12.63 -4.47 -0.28
CA LYS A 150 -13.42 -5.20 -1.27
C LYS A 150 -12.49 -6.06 -2.11
N ALA A 151 -12.92 -7.29 -2.40
CA ALA A 151 -12.23 -8.17 -3.33
C ALA A 151 -13.23 -8.75 -4.33
N GLY A 152 -12.75 -9.03 -5.53
CA GLY A 152 -13.57 -9.56 -6.61
C GLY A 152 -12.74 -10.07 -7.78
N VAL A 153 -13.43 -10.65 -8.75
CA VAL A 153 -12.85 -11.05 -10.04
C VAL A 153 -13.30 -10.03 -11.08
N VAL A 154 -12.34 -9.55 -11.85
CA VAL A 154 -12.51 -8.52 -12.89
C VAL A 154 -12.11 -9.16 -14.21
N ILE A 155 -13.01 -9.11 -15.19
CA ILE A 155 -12.75 -9.65 -16.52
C ILE A 155 -12.09 -8.55 -17.34
N LYS A 156 -10.88 -8.81 -17.84
CA LYS A 156 -10.14 -7.89 -18.71
C LYS A 156 -9.66 -8.66 -19.92
N ASN A 157 -10.09 -8.25 -21.12
CA ASN A 157 -9.79 -8.94 -22.37
C ASN A 157 -10.17 -10.44 -22.33
N ASP A 158 -11.37 -10.75 -21.82
CA ASP A 158 -11.90 -12.12 -21.62
C ASP A 158 -11.16 -13.00 -20.60
N ASP A 159 -10.07 -12.52 -19.99
CA ASP A 159 -9.37 -13.23 -18.92
C ASP A 159 -9.85 -12.78 -17.51
N PRO A 160 -10.13 -13.73 -16.60
CA PRO A 160 -10.52 -13.42 -15.23
C PRO A 160 -9.29 -13.08 -14.36
N TYR A 161 -9.25 -11.85 -13.84
CA TYR A 161 -8.23 -11.42 -12.90
C TYR A 161 -8.82 -11.20 -11.50
N SER A 162 -8.22 -11.80 -10.48
CA SER A 162 -8.53 -11.42 -9.10
C SER A 162 -7.96 -10.03 -8.81
N ALA A 163 -8.77 -9.16 -8.21
CA ALA A 163 -8.39 -7.82 -7.76
C ALA A 163 -8.95 -7.54 -6.36
N PHE A 164 -8.35 -6.57 -5.67
CA PHE A 164 -8.83 -6.04 -4.41
C PHE A 164 -8.74 -4.52 -4.43
N GLU A 165 -9.54 -3.87 -3.60
CA GLU A 165 -9.49 -2.45 -3.32
C GLU A 165 -9.65 -2.27 -1.81
N ALA A 166 -8.65 -1.69 -1.16
CA ALA A 166 -8.76 -1.19 0.21
C ALA A 166 -8.69 0.34 0.17
N LYS A 167 -9.67 1.03 0.77
CA LYS A 167 -9.74 2.49 0.71
C LYS A 167 -10.25 3.13 1.99
N VAL A 168 -9.91 4.40 2.14
CA VAL A 168 -10.37 5.27 3.23
C VAL A 168 -10.61 6.69 2.69
N ALA A 169 -11.68 7.34 3.13
CA ALA A 169 -11.98 8.71 2.74
C ALA A 169 -11.03 9.70 3.44
N LYS A 170 -10.51 10.68 2.69
CA LYS A 170 -9.70 11.77 3.27
C LYS A 170 -10.48 12.56 4.34
N ASP A 171 -11.80 12.63 4.18
CA ASP A 171 -12.73 13.22 5.16
C ASP A 171 -12.63 12.59 6.55
N VAL A 172 -12.43 11.27 6.60
CA VAL A 172 -12.34 10.53 7.85
C VAL A 172 -10.99 10.81 8.53
N ILE A 173 -9.94 11.03 7.74
CA ILE A 173 -8.56 11.22 8.23
C ILE A 173 -8.31 12.67 8.69
N LEU A 174 -8.93 13.64 8.01
CA LEU A 174 -8.65 15.06 8.14
C LEU A 174 -9.89 15.89 8.52
N GLY A 175 -10.99 15.26 8.94
CA GLY A 175 -12.28 15.92 9.15
C GLY A 175 -12.30 16.96 10.29
N ASP A 176 -11.31 16.94 11.17
CA ASP A 176 -11.07 17.91 12.24
C ASP A 176 -10.25 19.13 11.78
N LEU A 177 -9.69 19.10 10.57
CA LEU A 177 -8.92 20.20 9.99
C LEU A 177 -9.83 21.18 9.23
N ASP A 178 -9.21 22.23 8.69
CA ASP A 178 -9.89 23.25 7.91
C ASP A 178 -10.61 22.65 6.69
N LYS A 179 -11.92 22.94 6.57
CA LYS A 179 -12.81 22.35 5.56
C LYS A 179 -12.50 22.85 4.15
N ASP A 180 -11.99 24.06 4.00
CA ASP A 180 -11.65 24.64 2.71
C ASP A 180 -10.37 23.98 2.19
N LEU A 181 -9.37 23.83 3.05
CA LEU A 181 -8.13 23.11 2.74
C LEU A 181 -8.39 21.62 2.45
N LEU A 182 -9.29 20.99 3.20
CA LEU A 182 -9.72 19.61 2.94
C LEU A 182 -10.40 19.46 1.58
N SER A 183 -11.23 20.43 1.19
CA SER A 183 -11.90 20.42 -0.11
C SER A 183 -10.92 20.59 -1.26
N GLN A 184 -9.91 21.45 -1.10
CA GLN A 184 -8.80 21.60 -2.05
C GLN A 184 -8.03 20.28 -2.18
N GLU A 185 -7.68 19.66 -1.05
CA GLU A 185 -6.93 18.39 -0.98
C GLU A 185 -7.64 17.22 -1.67
N LYS A 186 -8.98 17.20 -1.68
CA LYS A 186 -9.77 16.20 -2.44
C LYS A 186 -9.70 16.37 -3.95
N MET A 187 -9.44 17.59 -4.41
CA MET A 187 -9.33 17.94 -5.82
C MET A 187 -7.90 17.84 -6.36
N VAL A 188 -6.93 17.54 -5.48
CA VAL A 188 -5.53 17.38 -5.88
C VAL A 188 -5.39 16.20 -6.84
N VAL A 189 -4.83 16.51 -8.00
CA VAL A 189 -4.31 15.57 -9.00
C VAL A 189 -2.86 15.95 -9.25
N SER A 190 -1.94 15.33 -8.51
CA SER A 190 -0.51 15.60 -8.58
C SER A 190 0.30 14.31 -8.50
N VAL A 191 1.50 14.33 -9.07
CA VAL A 191 2.47 13.24 -8.92
C VAL A 191 3.03 13.20 -7.49
N GLU A 192 3.07 14.34 -6.82
CA GLU A 192 3.61 14.52 -5.47
C GLU A 192 2.54 14.45 -4.38
N GLY A 193 1.27 14.26 -4.74
CA GLY A 193 0.13 14.24 -3.83
C GLY A 193 -0.65 12.93 -3.87
N VAL A 194 -1.48 12.68 -2.85
CA VAL A 194 -2.40 11.53 -2.85
C VAL A 194 -3.61 11.89 -3.71
N ASN A 195 -3.85 11.15 -4.79
CA ASN A 195 -4.82 11.57 -5.80
C ASN A 195 -6.27 11.23 -5.43
N GLY A 196 -7.15 12.23 -5.54
CA GLY A 196 -8.60 12.07 -5.36
C GLY A 196 -9.09 12.12 -3.92
N LYS A 197 -10.36 11.70 -3.73
CA LYS A 197 -11.08 11.80 -2.45
C LYS A 197 -10.72 10.72 -1.42
N TYR A 198 -10.11 9.63 -1.89
CA TYR A 198 -9.81 8.46 -1.08
C TYR A 198 -8.31 8.20 -1.11
N ILE A 199 -7.75 7.69 -0.02
CA ILE A 199 -6.46 7.01 -0.03
C ILE A 199 -6.78 5.54 -0.26
N LYS A 200 -6.23 4.94 -1.31
CA LYS A 200 -6.56 3.58 -1.71
C LYS A 200 -5.35 2.79 -2.15
N VAL A 201 -5.42 1.49 -1.94
CA VAL A 201 -4.49 0.50 -2.48
C VAL A 201 -5.28 -0.56 -3.22
N GLY A 202 -4.78 -0.88 -4.40
CA GLY A 202 -5.47 -1.76 -5.33
C GLY A 202 -6.62 -1.08 -6.07
N SER A 203 -7.12 -1.76 -7.11
CA SER A 203 -8.21 -1.29 -7.96
C SER A 203 -8.96 -2.45 -8.58
N LEU A 204 -10.28 -2.47 -8.36
CA LEU A 204 -11.21 -3.41 -9.01
C LEU A 204 -11.52 -3.01 -10.46
N GLU A 205 -11.21 -1.80 -10.89
CA GLU A 205 -11.48 -1.36 -12.27
C GLU A 205 -10.30 -1.68 -13.20
N THR A 206 -9.10 -1.33 -12.76
CA THR A 206 -7.89 -1.42 -13.60
C THR A 206 -7.09 -2.70 -13.37
N VAL A 207 -7.46 -3.49 -12.34
CA VAL A 207 -6.71 -4.66 -11.85
C VAL A 207 -5.29 -4.27 -11.49
N ASP A 208 -5.17 -3.37 -10.51
CA ASP A 208 -3.90 -2.91 -9.98
C ASP A 208 -3.81 -3.30 -8.49
N THR A 209 -2.59 -3.44 -7.99
CA THR A 209 -2.26 -3.63 -6.57
C THR A 209 -1.52 -2.42 -5.98
N SER A 210 -1.29 -1.38 -6.78
CA SER A 210 -0.56 -0.18 -6.40
C SER A 210 -1.41 0.78 -5.56
N GLY A 211 -0.73 1.63 -4.78
CA GLY A 211 -1.34 2.72 -4.03
C GLY A 211 -1.48 3.99 -4.87
N ASN A 212 -2.40 4.88 -4.48
CA ASN A 212 -2.60 6.18 -5.13
C ASN A 212 -1.79 7.33 -4.50
N TRP A 213 -0.65 7.02 -3.88
CA TRP A 213 0.22 7.96 -3.17
C TRP A 213 1.60 8.07 -3.84
N PRO A 214 2.33 9.17 -3.60
CA PRO A 214 3.66 9.36 -4.16
C PRO A 214 4.70 8.42 -3.54
N LYS A 215 5.76 8.12 -4.30
CA LYS A 215 6.87 7.23 -3.89
C LYS A 215 7.60 7.67 -2.63
N ILE A 216 7.48 8.95 -2.22
CA ILE A 216 8.06 9.46 -0.97
C ILE A 216 7.56 8.67 0.24
N TYR A 217 6.32 8.17 0.19
CA TYR A 217 5.77 7.36 1.26
C TYR A 217 6.30 5.93 1.20
N ASP A 218 6.72 5.42 0.04
CA ASP A 218 7.23 4.06 -0.12
C ASP A 218 8.69 3.88 0.31
N ALA A 219 9.41 4.98 0.55
CA ALA A 219 10.78 4.92 1.03
C ALA A 219 10.84 4.21 2.39
N PRO A 220 11.76 3.26 2.59
CA PRO A 220 11.97 2.66 3.90
C PRO A 220 12.31 3.77 4.88
N LYS A 221 11.63 3.81 6.04
CA LYS A 221 12.02 4.68 7.14
C LYS A 221 13.48 4.37 7.43
N GLN A 222 14.37 5.33 7.17
CA GLN A 222 15.72 5.24 7.68
C GLN A 222 15.59 5.27 9.20
N ASP A 223 15.70 4.11 9.83
CA ASP A 223 15.83 4.01 11.27
C ASP A 223 17.08 4.81 11.65
N LYS A 224 16.86 5.97 12.27
CA LYS A 224 17.89 6.79 12.90
C LYS A 224 17.91 6.48 14.39
#